data_AF-A0ABD1LMM2-F1
#
_entry.id   AF-A0ABD1LMM2-F1
#
_cell.length_a   1.000
_cell.length_b   1.000
_cell.length_c   1.000
_cell.angle_alpha   90.00
_cell.angle_beta   90.00
_cell.angle_gamma   90.00
#
_symmetry.space_group_name_H-M   'P 1'
#
loop_
_entity.id
_entity.type
_entity.pdbx_description
1 polymer ?
#
loop_
_entity_poly.entity_id
_entity_poly.type
_entity_poly.pdbx_seq_one_letter_code
_entity_poly.pdbx_strand_id
1 'polypeptide(L)'
;MEKERGGCHGKTINIFSIASGHLYERFLKIMILSVLKNTHRPVKFWFIKNYLSPPFKDLIPHMAQEYGFECELITYKWPTWLHKQKEKQRIIWAYKILFLDVIFPLFLEKVIFVDADQIVRADMGELYDMDIEGKPLAYTPFCDNNKEMDGYRFWRQGFWKDHLRGKPYHISALYVVDLKKFRETAAGDNLSFL
;
A
#
# COMPACT_ATOMS: atom_id res chain seq x y z
N MET A 1 31.97 2.09 14.47
CA MET A 1 30.94 2.75 15.30
C MET A 1 29.66 1.96 15.12
N GLU A 2 29.48 0.95 15.97
CA GLU A 2 28.23 0.19 16.06
C GLU A 2 27.15 1.13 16.61
N LYS A 3 26.11 1.36 15.83
CA LYS A 3 24.92 2.08 16.29
C LYS A 3 24.18 1.09 17.20
N GLU A 4 24.27 1.26 18.52
CA GLU A 4 23.39 0.59 19.47
C GLU A 4 21.96 0.74 18.97
N ARG A 5 21.33 -0.39 18.61
CA ARG A 5 19.93 -0.43 18.20
C ARG A 5 19.11 -0.15 19.46
N GLY A 6 18.82 1.13 19.72
CA GLY A 6 17.74 1.52 20.63
C GLY A 6 16.50 0.70 20.28
N GLY A 7 15.95 -0.02 21.26
CA GLY A 7 14.89 -1.00 21.02
C GLY A 7 13.73 -0.40 20.23
N CYS A 8 13.01 -1.21 19.46
CA CYS A 8 11.81 -0.75 18.80
C CYS A 8 10.69 -0.57 19.84
N HIS A 9 10.09 0.63 19.94
CA HIS A 9 9.03 0.93 20.92
C HIS A 9 7.75 1.34 20.20
N GLY A 10 6.60 0.78 20.58
CA GLY A 10 5.28 1.16 20.04
C GLY A 10 4.57 0.05 19.25
N LYS A 11 3.34 0.34 18.77
CA LYS A 11 2.51 -0.62 18.01
C LYS A 11 3.15 -0.92 16.66
N THR A 12 3.12 -2.19 16.23
CA THR A 12 3.67 -2.61 14.93
C THR A 12 3.00 -1.89 13.76
N ILE A 13 3.81 -1.30 12.88
CA ILE A 13 3.35 -0.68 11.64
C ILE A 13 3.22 -1.77 10.59
N ASN A 14 2.04 -1.85 9.96
CA ASN A 14 1.77 -2.84 8.92
C ASN A 14 1.79 -2.16 7.56
N ILE A 15 2.71 -2.58 6.69
CA ILE A 15 2.89 -2.02 5.35
C ILE A 15 2.64 -3.09 4.31
N PHE A 16 1.79 -2.78 3.35
CA PHE A 16 1.45 -3.64 2.23
C PHE A 16 2.04 -3.09 0.93
N SER A 17 2.65 -3.96 0.13
CA SER A 17 3.19 -3.58 -1.18
C SER A 17 3.11 -4.73 -2.17
N ILE A 18 3.18 -4.38 -3.46
CA ILE A 18 3.18 -5.31 -4.58
C ILE A 18 4.29 -4.91 -5.55
N ALA A 19 5.11 -5.89 -5.93
CA ALA A 19 6.09 -5.75 -6.98
C ALA A 19 5.84 -6.82 -8.03
N SER A 20 6.03 -6.48 -9.31
CA SER A 20 6.05 -7.46 -10.39
C SER A 20 7.21 -7.19 -11.33
N GLY A 21 8.13 -8.16 -11.40
CA GLY A 21 9.35 -8.08 -12.20
C GLY A 21 10.56 -7.62 -11.39
N HIS A 22 11.75 -8.04 -11.83
CA HIS A 22 13.00 -7.88 -11.08
C HIS A 22 13.38 -6.42 -10.78
N LEU A 23 13.00 -5.49 -11.66
CA LEU A 23 13.26 -4.06 -11.43
C LEU A 23 12.44 -3.54 -10.25
N TYR A 24 11.14 -3.84 -10.21
CA TYR A 24 10.28 -3.44 -9.09
C TYR A 24 10.64 -4.17 -7.80
N GLU A 25 11.09 -5.42 -7.87
CA GLU A 25 11.65 -6.13 -6.70
C GLU A 25 12.91 -5.45 -6.17
N ARG A 26 13.76 -4.92 -7.05
CA ARG A 26 14.92 -4.12 -6.65
C ARG A 26 14.50 -2.83 -5.95
N PHE A 27 13.51 -2.11 -6.49
CA PHE A 27 12.97 -0.92 -5.84
C PHE A 27 12.30 -1.24 -4.52
N LEU A 28 11.58 -2.36 -4.43
CA LEU A 28 10.93 -2.80 -3.21
C LEU A 28 11.92 -2.98 -2.06
N LYS A 29 13.13 -3.50 -2.33
CA LYS A 29 14.21 -3.56 -1.32
C LYS A 29 14.62 -2.18 -0.84
N ILE A 30 14.74 -1.22 -1.74
CA ILE A 30 15.09 0.16 -1.40
C ILE A 30 13.97 0.79 -0.56
N MET A 31 12.71 0.56 -0.92
CA MET A 31 11.54 1.01 -0.16
C MET A 31 11.57 0.47 1.27
N ILE A 32 11.76 -0.84 1.44
CA ILE A 32 11.87 -1.49 2.77
C ILE A 32 12.98 -0.84 3.60
N LEU A 33 14.18 -0.72 3.04
CA LEU A 33 15.32 -0.12 3.75
C LEU A 33 15.08 1.36 4.09
N SER A 34 14.39 2.10 3.21
CA SER A 34 14.05 3.49 3.47
C SER A 34 13.06 3.64 4.62
N VAL A 35 12.08 2.75 4.74
CA VAL A 35 11.16 2.74 5.89
C VAL A 35 11.91 2.44 7.17
N LEU A 36 12.67 1.34 7.20
CA LEU A 36 13.37 0.88 8.42
C LEU A 36 14.42 1.88 8.92
N LYS A 37 14.99 2.69 8.01
CA LYS A 37 15.93 3.76 8.39
C LYS A 37 15.26 4.94 9.09
N ASN A 38 13.98 5.19 8.80
CA ASN A 38 13.27 6.40 9.25
C ASN A 38 12.18 6.12 10.30
N THR A 39 12.01 4.88 10.74
CA THR A 39 11.07 4.52 11.82
C THR A 39 11.78 3.79 12.96
N HIS A 40 11.32 4.05 14.18
CA HIS A 40 11.79 3.38 15.40
C HIS A 40 10.80 2.34 15.93
N ARG A 41 9.70 2.09 15.20
CA ARG A 41 8.67 1.12 15.56
C ARG A 41 8.93 -0.22 14.88
N PRO A 42 8.45 -1.34 15.45
CA PRO A 42 8.48 -2.61 14.74
C PRO A 42 7.64 -2.50 13.46
N VAL A 43 8.14 -3.04 12.35
CA VAL A 43 7.45 -3.00 11.05
C VAL A 43 7.20 -4.42 10.57
N LYS A 44 5.98 -4.67 10.11
CA LYS A 44 5.58 -5.90 9.42
C LYS A 44 5.19 -5.58 7.97
N PHE A 45 5.86 -6.21 7.04
CA PHE A 45 5.58 -6.08 5.61
C PHE A 45 4.71 -7.23 5.09
N TRP A 46 3.76 -6.88 4.23
CA TRP A 46 2.82 -7.80 3.61
C TRP A 46 2.98 -7.73 2.10
N PHE A 47 3.17 -8.88 1.44
CA PHE A 47 3.35 -8.92 -0.01
C PHE A 47 2.47 -9.97 -0.67
N ILE A 48 2.02 -9.68 -1.90
CA ILE A 48 1.24 -10.66 -2.67
C ILE A 48 2.17 -11.71 -3.27
N LYS A 49 2.06 -12.94 -2.77
CA LYS A 49 2.90 -14.09 -3.14
C LYS A 49 2.95 -14.34 -4.65
N ASN A 50 1.84 -14.15 -5.36
CA ASN A 50 1.73 -14.54 -6.77
C ASN A 50 2.55 -13.66 -7.72
N TYR A 51 2.94 -12.45 -7.32
CA TYR A 51 3.62 -11.49 -8.19
C TYR A 51 5.14 -11.41 -7.98
N LEU A 52 5.63 -11.97 -6.88
CA LEU A 52 7.04 -12.03 -6.54
C LEU A 52 7.72 -13.23 -7.21
N SER A 53 8.94 -13.02 -7.71
CA SER A 53 9.80 -14.04 -8.27
C SER A 53 10.28 -15.03 -7.20
N PRO A 54 10.57 -16.29 -7.55
CA PRO A 54 11.15 -17.26 -6.62
C PRO A 54 12.42 -16.77 -5.92
N PRO A 55 13.41 -16.18 -6.63
CA PRO A 55 14.63 -15.66 -5.98
C PRO A 55 14.33 -14.60 -4.91
N PHE A 56 13.32 -13.75 -5.15
CA PHE A 56 12.94 -12.73 -4.17
C PHE A 56 12.27 -13.33 -2.94
N LYS A 57 11.44 -14.37 -3.11
CA LYS A 57 10.81 -15.10 -2.01
C LYS A 57 11.83 -15.80 -1.13
N ASP A 58 12.90 -16.32 -1.71
CA ASP A 58 13.99 -16.96 -0.97
C ASP A 58 14.87 -15.93 -0.24
N LEU A 59 15.01 -14.72 -0.81
CA LEU A 59 15.80 -13.64 -0.24
C LEU A 59 15.12 -12.93 0.94
N ILE A 60 13.80 -12.72 0.89
CA ILE A 60 13.12 -11.85 1.86
C ILE A 60 13.22 -12.29 3.33
N PRO A 61 13.22 -13.61 3.68
CA PRO A 61 13.41 -14.04 5.05
C PRO A 61 14.81 -13.72 5.58
N HIS A 62 15.83 -13.82 4.72
CA HIS A 62 17.20 -13.42 5.09
C HIS A 62 17.29 -11.92 5.35
N MET A 63 16.64 -11.10 4.51
CA MET A 63 16.54 -9.66 4.74
C MET A 63 15.79 -9.35 6.04
N ALA A 64 14.70 -10.05 6.32
CA ALA A 64 13.92 -9.88 7.54
C ALA A 64 14.77 -10.10 8.80
N GLN A 65 15.60 -11.14 8.79
CA GLN A 65 16.52 -11.45 9.88
C GLN A 65 17.64 -10.41 10.03
N GLU A 66 18.25 -9.98 8.92
CA GLU A 66 19.37 -9.02 8.91
C GLU A 66 18.92 -7.62 9.38
N TYR A 67 17.81 -7.14 8.83
CA TYR A 67 17.30 -5.79 9.07
C TYR A 67 16.29 -5.70 10.22
N GLY A 68 15.85 -6.84 10.78
CA GLY A 68 15.01 -6.89 11.98
C GLY A 68 13.56 -6.46 11.73
N PHE A 69 12.93 -6.97 10.67
CA PHE A 69 11.52 -6.74 10.37
C PHE A 69 10.76 -8.06 10.21
N GLU A 70 9.44 -8.03 10.29
CA GLU A 70 8.60 -9.19 10.00
C GLU A 70 8.07 -9.11 8.57
N CYS A 71 7.92 -10.24 7.90
CA CYS A 71 7.25 -10.28 6.60
C CYS A 71 6.31 -11.47 6.46
N GLU A 72 5.19 -11.26 5.76
CA GLU A 72 4.24 -12.31 5.45
C GLU A 72 3.81 -12.24 3.98
N LEU A 73 3.77 -13.41 3.34
CA LEU A 73 3.34 -13.54 1.95
C LEU A 73 1.88 -13.97 1.91
N ILE A 74 1.01 -13.03 1.54
CA ILE A 74 -0.44 -13.25 1.44
C ILE A 74 -0.84 -13.57 0.01
N THR A 75 -1.96 -14.26 -0.15
CA THR A 75 -2.52 -14.60 -1.45
C THR A 75 -4.02 -14.75 -1.35
N TYR A 76 -4.71 -14.30 -2.39
CA TYR A 76 -6.14 -14.50 -2.55
C TYR A 76 -6.40 -14.91 -3.99
N LYS A 77 -7.31 -15.86 -4.20
CA LYS A 77 -7.66 -16.33 -5.53
C LYS A 77 -8.76 -15.45 -6.09
N TRP A 78 -8.57 -14.95 -7.30
CA TRP A 78 -9.60 -14.19 -8.02
C TRP A 78 -10.93 -14.98 -8.05
N PRO A 79 -12.02 -14.44 -7.49
CA PRO A 79 -13.30 -15.14 -7.42
C PRO A 79 -13.88 -15.42 -8.82
N THR A 80 -14.58 -16.54 -8.98
CA THR A 80 -15.12 -16.94 -10.29
C THR A 80 -16.24 -16.03 -10.79
N TRP A 81 -16.96 -15.37 -9.88
CA TRP A 81 -18.06 -14.45 -10.16
C TRP A 81 -17.60 -13.04 -10.53
N LEU A 82 -16.36 -12.65 -10.19
CA LEU A 82 -15.83 -11.32 -10.49
C LEU A 82 -15.25 -11.28 -11.90
N HIS A 83 -15.56 -10.23 -12.65
CA HIS A 83 -15.11 -10.09 -14.04
C HIS A 83 -13.58 -10.14 -14.17
N LYS A 84 -13.07 -11.11 -14.93
CA LYS A 84 -11.62 -11.33 -15.05
C LYS A 84 -10.97 -10.29 -15.95
N GLN A 85 -9.88 -9.70 -15.47
CA GLN A 85 -9.00 -8.88 -16.30
C GLN A 85 -8.00 -9.76 -17.06
N LYS A 86 -7.78 -9.46 -18.35
CA LYS A 86 -6.79 -10.17 -19.19
C LYS A 86 -5.38 -9.62 -19.01
N GLU A 87 -5.28 -8.30 -18.82
CA GLU A 87 -4.01 -7.59 -18.74
C GLU A 87 -3.42 -7.70 -17.33
N LYS A 88 -2.18 -8.16 -17.21
CA LYS A 88 -1.49 -8.38 -15.92
C LYS A 88 -1.47 -7.13 -15.05
N GLN A 89 -1.26 -5.95 -15.63
CA GLN A 89 -1.23 -4.68 -14.88
C GLN A 89 -2.58 -4.35 -14.25
N ARG A 90 -3.69 -4.54 -14.97
CA ARG A 90 -5.04 -4.34 -14.45
C ARG A 90 -5.36 -5.30 -13.31
N ILE A 91 -4.91 -6.55 -13.41
CA ILE A 91 -5.05 -7.52 -12.33
C ILE A 91 -4.28 -7.01 -11.09
N ILE A 92 -3.03 -6.56 -11.25
CA ILE A 92 -2.23 -5.99 -10.15
C ILE A 92 -2.95 -4.81 -9.50
N TRP A 93 -3.49 -3.87 -10.29
CA TRP A 93 -4.23 -2.72 -9.77
C TRP A 93 -5.48 -3.12 -9.00
N ALA A 94 -6.23 -4.12 -9.48
CA ALA A 94 -7.37 -4.66 -8.77
C ALA A 94 -6.96 -5.26 -7.41
N TYR A 95 -5.86 -6.02 -7.35
CA TYR A 95 -5.34 -6.55 -6.08
C TYR A 95 -4.88 -5.48 -5.09
N LYS A 96 -4.56 -4.26 -5.55
CA LYS A 96 -4.25 -3.16 -4.64
C LYS A 96 -5.48 -2.75 -3.83
N ILE A 97 -6.71 -2.87 -4.36
CA ILE A 97 -7.89 -2.23 -3.75
C ILE A 97 -9.08 -3.16 -3.49
N LEU A 98 -9.38 -4.11 -4.38
CA LEU A 98 -10.62 -4.88 -4.32
C LEU A 98 -10.67 -5.91 -3.19
N PHE A 99 -9.53 -6.46 -2.79
CA PHE A 99 -9.47 -7.60 -1.88
C PHE A 99 -8.91 -7.25 -0.49
N LEU A 100 -8.89 -5.97 -0.12
CA LEU A 100 -8.29 -5.51 1.15
C LEU A 100 -9.02 -6.07 2.38
N ASP A 101 -10.30 -6.35 2.28
CA ASP A 101 -11.11 -6.97 3.33
C ASP A 101 -10.74 -8.45 3.60
N VAL A 102 -10.46 -9.21 2.53
CA VAL A 102 -10.30 -10.67 2.55
C VAL A 102 -8.84 -11.16 2.51
N ILE A 103 -7.92 -10.38 1.95
CA ILE A 103 -6.53 -10.83 1.75
C ILE A 103 -5.71 -10.86 3.05
N PHE A 104 -6.12 -10.07 4.04
CA PHE A 104 -5.45 -9.99 5.35
C PHE A 104 -6.21 -10.77 6.43
N PRO A 105 -5.49 -11.30 7.44
CA PRO A 105 -6.11 -11.91 8.61
C PRO A 105 -7.09 -10.96 9.34
N LEU A 106 -8.11 -11.54 9.99
CA LEU A 106 -9.15 -10.76 10.68
C LEU A 106 -8.63 -9.91 11.85
N PHE A 107 -7.55 -10.35 12.50
CA PHE A 107 -6.93 -9.61 13.60
C PHE A 107 -6.20 -8.33 13.13
N LEU A 108 -5.90 -8.22 11.83
CA LEU A 108 -5.23 -7.03 11.30
C LEU A 108 -6.23 -5.88 11.17
N GLU A 109 -5.99 -4.82 11.93
CA GLU A 109 -6.91 -3.67 12.03
C GLU A 109 -6.61 -2.54 11.05
N LYS A 110 -5.32 -2.30 10.75
CA LYS A 110 -4.89 -1.17 9.92
C LYS A 110 -3.64 -1.53 9.14
N VAL A 111 -3.60 -1.13 7.86
CA VAL A 111 -2.46 -1.33 6.96
C VAL A 111 -2.24 -0.08 6.11
N ILE A 112 -0.98 0.18 5.74
CA ILE A 112 -0.60 1.25 4.83
C ILE A 112 -0.12 0.63 3.53
N PHE A 113 -0.67 1.05 2.40
CA PHE A 113 -0.13 0.67 1.11
C PHE A 113 0.99 1.63 0.70
N VAL A 114 2.12 1.09 0.26
CA VAL A 114 3.25 1.86 -0.29
C VAL A 114 3.68 1.22 -1.60
N ASP A 115 3.66 2.00 -2.69
CA ASP A 115 4.16 1.50 -3.98
C ASP A 115 5.66 1.18 -3.94
N ALA A 116 6.06 0.16 -4.69
CA ALA A 116 7.40 -0.42 -4.58
C ALA A 116 8.53 0.53 -5.01
N ASP A 117 8.23 1.58 -5.78
CA ASP A 117 9.18 2.59 -6.27
C ASP A 117 9.29 3.82 -5.36
N GLN A 118 8.58 3.86 -4.23
CA GLN A 118 8.62 4.94 -3.26
C GLN A 118 9.90 4.91 -2.42
N ILE A 119 10.40 6.10 -2.05
CA ILE A 119 11.45 6.29 -1.05
C ILE A 119 10.86 7.06 0.12
N VAL A 120 10.82 6.41 1.28
CA VAL A 120 10.26 7.00 2.51
C VAL A 120 11.36 7.71 3.28
N ARG A 121 11.11 8.97 3.67
CA ARG A 121 12.03 9.81 4.47
C ARG A 121 11.43 10.32 5.78
N ALA A 122 10.16 10.03 6.04
CA ALA A 122 9.43 10.38 7.24
C ALA A 122 9.15 9.12 8.07
N ASP A 123 8.78 9.28 9.34
CA ASP A 123 8.36 8.15 10.15
C ASP A 123 6.97 7.66 9.72
N MET A 124 6.88 6.42 9.25
CA MET A 124 5.60 5.79 8.89
C MET A 124 4.65 5.66 10.08
N GLY A 125 5.16 5.79 11.32
CA GLY A 125 4.35 5.84 12.52
C GLY A 125 3.36 7.00 12.52
N GLU A 126 3.76 8.18 12.01
CA GLU A 126 2.87 9.35 11.90
C GLU A 126 1.67 9.05 11.00
N LEU A 127 1.92 8.40 9.86
CA LEU A 127 0.87 8.01 8.93
C LEU A 127 0.00 6.87 9.49
N TYR A 128 0.58 5.97 10.27
CA TYR A 128 -0.15 4.87 10.90
C TYR A 128 -1.11 5.36 11.99
N ASP A 129 -0.71 6.39 12.73
CA ASP A 129 -1.49 6.96 13.84
C ASP A 129 -2.41 8.10 13.39
N MET A 130 -2.31 8.54 12.12
CA MET A 130 -3.18 9.55 11.54
C MET A 130 -4.66 9.21 11.76
N ASP A 131 -5.41 10.19 12.29
CA ASP A 131 -6.85 10.13 12.37
C ASP A 131 -7.45 10.35 10.98
N ILE A 132 -8.19 9.35 10.50
CA ILE A 132 -8.84 9.37 9.19
C ILE A 132 -10.35 9.62 9.33
N GLU A 133 -10.79 10.19 10.46
CA GLU A 133 -12.15 10.65 10.73
C GLU A 133 -13.20 9.53 10.59
N GLY A 134 -12.83 8.30 11.00
CA GLY A 134 -13.69 7.12 10.90
C GLY A 134 -13.97 6.67 9.45
N LYS A 135 -13.22 7.15 8.45
CA LYS A 135 -13.31 6.69 7.06
C LYS A 135 -12.50 5.40 6.88
N PRO A 136 -12.91 4.50 5.98
CA PRO A 136 -12.20 3.22 5.78
C PRO A 136 -10.88 3.39 5.00
N LEU A 137 -10.74 4.48 4.25
CA LEU A 137 -9.59 4.76 3.38
C LEU A 137 -9.18 6.23 3.46
N ALA A 138 -7.88 6.50 3.43
CA ALA A 138 -7.32 7.84 3.29
C ALA A 138 -6.21 7.85 2.24
N TYR A 139 -6.32 8.75 1.27
CA TYR A 139 -5.40 8.88 0.13
C TYR A 139 -4.76 10.26 0.06
N THR A 140 -3.59 10.34 -0.57
CA THR A 140 -2.94 11.62 -0.89
C THR A 140 -3.58 12.27 -2.13
N PRO A 141 -4.00 13.54 -2.08
CA PRO A 141 -4.49 14.26 -3.25
C PRO A 141 -3.35 14.55 -4.25
N PHE A 142 -3.69 14.75 -5.51
CA PHE A 142 -2.72 15.14 -6.53
C PHE A 142 -2.23 16.57 -6.29
N CYS A 143 -0.90 16.79 -6.38
CA CYS A 143 -0.28 18.11 -6.17
C CYS A 143 -0.73 19.14 -7.23
N ASP A 144 -1.09 20.35 -6.80
CA ASP A 144 -1.51 21.43 -7.69
C ASP A 144 -0.48 22.58 -7.83
N ASN A 145 0.67 22.48 -7.18
CA ASN A 145 1.67 23.54 -7.02
C ASN A 145 2.35 24.01 -8.33
N ASN A 146 2.41 23.19 -9.38
CA ASN A 146 3.08 23.56 -10.64
C ASN A 146 2.08 23.94 -11.75
N LYS A 147 1.95 25.24 -12.04
CA LYS A 147 1.02 25.78 -13.05
C LYS A 147 1.37 25.37 -14.48
N GLU A 148 2.63 25.12 -14.80
CA GLU A 148 3.05 24.68 -16.15
C GLU A 148 2.47 23.30 -16.50
N MET A 149 2.13 22.52 -15.49
CA MET A 149 1.55 21.18 -15.65
C MET A 149 0.02 21.18 -15.77
N ASP A 150 -0.65 22.34 -15.72
CA ASP A 150 -2.12 22.42 -15.73
C ASP A 150 -2.74 21.77 -16.98
N GLY A 151 -2.06 21.84 -18.13
CA GLY A 151 -2.53 21.21 -19.37
C GLY A 151 -2.62 19.68 -19.32
N TYR A 152 -1.86 19.03 -18.41
CA TYR A 152 -1.88 17.57 -18.23
C TYR A 152 -2.86 17.11 -17.15
N ARG A 153 -3.51 18.04 -16.43
CA ARG A 153 -4.44 17.74 -15.34
C ARG A 153 -5.82 17.40 -15.89
N PHE A 154 -5.94 16.24 -16.51
CA PHE A 154 -7.17 15.78 -17.13
C PHE A 154 -8.38 15.76 -16.17
N TRP A 155 -8.15 15.62 -14.85
CA TRP A 155 -9.22 15.62 -13.84
C TRP A 155 -9.83 17.01 -13.57
N ARG A 156 -9.22 18.10 -14.08
CA ARG A 156 -9.74 19.48 -13.95
C ARG A 156 -10.76 19.84 -15.04
N GLN A 157 -11.04 18.95 -15.99
CA GLN A 157 -11.93 19.22 -17.13
C GLN A 157 -12.84 18.03 -17.47
N GLY A 158 -13.94 18.31 -18.19
CA GLY A 158 -14.88 17.32 -18.68
C GLY A 158 -15.47 16.42 -17.59
N PHE A 159 -15.62 15.14 -17.91
CA PHE A 159 -16.26 14.13 -17.06
C PHE A 159 -15.76 14.13 -15.61
N TRP A 160 -14.44 14.15 -15.40
CA TRP A 160 -13.86 14.05 -14.05
C TRP A 160 -14.20 15.27 -13.18
N LYS A 161 -14.19 16.47 -13.75
CA LYS A 161 -14.57 17.70 -13.02
C LYS A 161 -16.01 17.60 -12.51
N ASP A 162 -16.93 17.19 -13.39
CA ASP A 162 -18.36 17.10 -13.09
C ASP A 162 -18.66 15.94 -12.13
N HIS A 163 -17.97 14.82 -12.29
CA HIS A 163 -18.11 13.64 -11.44
C HIS A 163 -17.57 13.88 -10.02
N LEU A 164 -16.42 14.56 -9.88
CA LEU A 164 -15.79 14.81 -8.60
C LEU A 164 -16.56 15.83 -7.74
N ARG A 165 -17.35 16.73 -8.35
CA ARG A 165 -18.19 17.73 -7.64
C ARG A 165 -17.43 18.51 -6.56
N GLY A 166 -16.23 18.96 -6.90
CA GLY A 166 -15.35 19.70 -5.99
C GLY A 166 -14.47 18.85 -5.07
N LYS A 167 -14.62 17.51 -5.09
CA LYS A 167 -13.68 16.61 -4.39
C LYS A 167 -12.33 16.54 -5.11
N PRO A 168 -11.22 16.34 -4.39
CA PRO A 168 -9.91 16.21 -5.00
C PRO A 168 -9.75 14.89 -5.76
N TYR A 169 -8.88 14.90 -6.76
CA TYR A 169 -8.41 13.69 -7.44
C TYR A 169 -7.23 13.10 -6.64
N HIS A 170 -7.29 11.82 -6.31
CA HIS A 170 -6.34 11.16 -5.41
C HIS A 170 -5.36 10.25 -6.16
N ILE A 171 -4.17 10.06 -5.60
CA ILE A 171 -3.11 9.19 -6.14
C ILE A 171 -3.07 7.89 -5.34
N SER A 172 -3.07 6.74 -6.02
CA SER A 172 -3.07 5.41 -5.41
C SER A 172 -1.68 4.84 -5.07
N ALA A 173 -0.65 5.70 -4.95
CA ALA A 173 0.72 5.30 -4.66
C ALA A 173 1.00 5.13 -3.16
N LEU A 174 0.22 5.83 -2.32
CA LEU A 174 0.28 5.81 -0.87
C LEU A 174 -1.12 6.02 -0.31
N TYR A 175 -1.57 5.12 0.57
CA TYR A 175 -2.85 5.28 1.26
C TYR A 175 -2.91 4.43 2.54
N VAL A 176 -3.75 4.86 3.47
CA VAL A 176 -4.04 4.16 4.72
C VAL A 176 -5.39 3.46 4.62
N VAL A 177 -5.45 2.24 5.13
CA VAL A 177 -6.67 1.43 5.19
C VAL A 177 -6.94 1.10 6.65
N ASP A 178 -8.09 1.53 7.16
CA ASP A 178 -8.65 0.98 8.39
C ASP A 178 -9.46 -0.26 8.01
N LEU A 179 -8.87 -1.43 8.18
CA LEU A 179 -9.44 -2.71 7.79
C LEU A 179 -10.66 -3.07 8.64
N LYS A 180 -10.71 -2.64 9.89
CA LYS A 180 -11.88 -2.85 10.75
C LYS A 180 -13.07 -2.10 10.15
N LYS A 181 -12.89 -0.81 9.87
CA LYS A 181 -13.95 0.01 9.26
C LYS A 181 -14.29 -0.41 7.83
N PHE A 182 -13.29 -0.78 7.05
CA PHE A 182 -13.46 -1.25 5.68
C PHE A 182 -14.34 -2.50 5.61
N ARG A 183 -14.15 -3.46 6.53
CA ARG A 183 -14.99 -4.66 6.67
C ARG A 183 -16.39 -4.34 7.21
N GLU A 184 -16.49 -3.51 8.25
CA GLU A 184 -17.78 -3.11 8.83
C GLU A 184 -18.71 -2.42 7.82
N THR A 185 -18.14 -1.62 6.92
CA THR A 185 -18.89 -0.86 5.91
C THR A 185 -19.11 -1.62 4.60
N ALA A 186 -18.67 -2.89 4.51
CA ALA A 186 -18.68 -3.68 3.29
C ALA A 186 -18.10 -2.91 2.08
N ALA A 187 -17.04 -2.12 2.32
CA ALA A 187 -16.48 -1.25 1.29
C ALA A 187 -15.88 -2.05 0.11
N GLY A 188 -15.37 -3.26 0.37
CA GLY A 188 -14.86 -4.17 -0.66
C GLY A 188 -15.94 -4.64 -1.65
N ASP A 189 -17.13 -4.95 -1.15
CA ASP A 189 -18.27 -5.33 -1.98
C ASP A 189 -18.70 -4.16 -2.87
N ASN A 190 -18.84 -2.97 -2.30
CA ASN A 190 -19.20 -1.76 -3.06
C ASN A 190 -18.20 -1.44 -4.17
N LEU A 191 -16.91 -1.70 -3.96
CA LEU A 191 -15.87 -1.51 -4.97
C LEU A 191 -15.87 -2.59 -6.06
N SER A 192 -16.34 -3.80 -5.73
CA SER A 192 -16.39 -4.93 -6.65
C SER A 192 -17.60 -4.90 -7.59
N PHE A 193 -18.64 -4.14 -7.23
CA PHE A 193 -19.87 -3.97 -8.02
C PHE A 193 -19.95 -2.64 -8.79
N LEU A 194 -18.93 -1.78 -8.69
CA LEU A 194 -18.75 -0.57 -9.52
C LEU A 194 -18.06 -0.91 -10.85
#